data_AF-A0A1G5F8P8-F1
#
_entry.id   AF-A0A1G5F8P8-F1
#
_cell.length_a   1.000
_cell.length_b   1.000
_cell.length_c   1.000
_cell.angle_alpha   90.00
_cell.angle_beta   90.00
_cell.angle_gamma   90.00
#
_symmetry.space_group_name_H-M   'P 1'
#
loop_
_entity.id
_entity.type
_entity.pdbx_description
1 polymer ?
#
loop_
_entity_poly.entity_id
_entity_poly.type
_entity_poly.pdbx_seq_one_letter_code
_entity_poly.pdbx_strand_id
1 'polypeptide(L)'
;MQMKDILKVVASCTFIACLTLYGDLGTVPVNAKETIRVGSQGAKTIEDAIEKANEGDTIIIPKGEYKEQISVETDGITIVGEDGAVLEGAKITPTSSDDSMIYVCASDVTIENLEIRGFTLNKPSGSVAPKGICVDEGSQNVTIKGCEIHDMGCKYSKHSDDYNAHGILVDGSLKEPTKNITITDCEVYGLRLGNSEAVVVNGNVEGFEISNNKVHDCDNIGIDAIGFEKSTKDDRDRARAGKIFNNVVYNISSKENVTYDDACADGIYVDGGKDIDVYDNYVENCDLGIEIATEHKGVVVDNIRVNNNTIVNSGLAGISIGGYDAKKTGAAKNCVITNNTIYNTKGACFLVQFACDSSNKFQKNLLIAENKADAYEEACKDKSRGNDVSDNLSNQEFKGAKEVKVEFGSADREEGKATVVTYSDLSGYGSAKTVVKNK
;
A
#
# COMPACT_ATOMS: atom_id res chain seq x y z
N MET A 1 -8.17 38.96 -23.54
CA MET A 1 -7.15 40.00 -23.82
C MET A 1 -6.93 40.80 -22.54
N GLN A 2 -5.81 40.50 -21.87
CA GLN A 2 -5.05 41.23 -20.84
C GLN A 2 -5.74 42.03 -19.70
N MET A 3 -5.45 41.58 -18.47
CA MET A 3 -5.24 42.36 -17.24
C MET A 3 -4.25 43.52 -17.46
N LYS A 4 -4.46 44.65 -16.77
CA LYS A 4 -3.37 45.49 -16.23
C LYS A 4 -3.77 46.17 -14.91
N ASP A 5 -2.84 46.06 -13.98
CA ASP A 5 -2.79 46.54 -12.60
C ASP A 5 -2.76 48.08 -12.44
N ILE A 6 -3.01 48.58 -11.21
CA ILE A 6 -2.05 49.37 -10.37
C ILE A 6 -2.77 50.03 -9.15
N LEU A 7 -2.50 49.44 -7.99
CA LEU A 7 -2.08 49.96 -6.68
C LEU A 7 -2.12 51.49 -6.31
N LYS A 8 -2.71 51.74 -5.11
CA LYS A 8 -2.30 52.59 -3.95
C LYS A 8 -2.60 54.12 -3.82
N VAL A 9 -3.51 54.39 -2.87
CA VAL A 9 -3.42 55.22 -1.62
C VAL A 9 -3.08 56.72 -1.69
N VAL A 10 -4.00 57.58 -1.20
CA VAL A 10 -3.76 58.59 -0.12
C VAL A 10 -5.08 58.85 0.64
N ALA A 11 -4.93 59.01 1.95
CA ALA A 11 -5.91 59.09 3.03
C ALA A 11 -6.83 60.34 3.04
N SER A 12 -8.01 60.16 3.65
CA SER A 12 -8.67 61.21 4.42
C SER A 12 -9.53 60.59 5.53
N CYS A 13 -9.11 60.86 6.76
CA CYS A 13 -9.82 60.55 7.99
C CYS A 13 -11.17 61.28 8.03
N THR A 14 -12.25 60.53 8.25
CA THR A 14 -13.47 61.09 8.83
C THR A 14 -13.97 60.16 9.92
N PHE A 15 -13.79 60.63 11.15
CA PHE A 15 -14.41 60.09 12.36
C PHE A 15 -15.93 60.19 12.21
N ILE A 16 -16.64 59.06 12.13
CA ILE A 16 -18.10 59.01 12.30
C ILE A 16 -18.39 58.07 13.47
N ALA A 17 -19.20 58.61 14.38
CA ALA A 17 -19.50 58.11 15.70
C ALA A 17 -20.10 56.69 15.70
N CYS A 18 -19.68 55.92 16.71
CA CYS A 18 -20.27 54.66 17.11
C CYS A 18 -21.78 54.78 17.31
N LEU A 19 -22.55 54.06 16.50
CA LEU A 19 -23.83 53.51 16.90
C LEU A 19 -23.59 52.02 17.16
N THR A 20 -23.38 51.65 18.43
CA THR A 20 -23.28 50.25 18.84
C THR A 20 -24.67 49.61 18.75
N LEU A 21 -24.99 49.10 17.56
CA LEU A 21 -25.91 47.98 17.43
C LEU A 21 -25.22 46.77 18.07
N TYR A 22 -25.63 46.42 19.29
CA TYR A 22 -25.48 45.06 19.80
C TYR A 22 -26.33 44.15 18.90
N GLY A 23 -25.78 43.80 17.74
CA GLY A 23 -26.14 42.57 17.07
C GLY A 23 -25.54 41.47 17.92
N ASP A 24 -26.41 40.62 18.45
CA ASP A 24 -26.04 39.36 19.07
C ASP A 24 -25.13 38.64 18.06
N LEU A 25 -23.82 38.71 18.28
CA LEU A 25 -22.85 37.80 17.67
C LEU A 25 -23.20 36.47 18.31
N GLY A 26 -24.22 35.80 17.75
CA GLY A 26 -24.46 34.41 18.00
C GLY A 26 -23.13 33.73 17.73
N THR A 27 -22.44 33.37 18.81
CA THR A 27 -21.43 32.34 18.78
C THR A 27 -22.16 31.18 18.14
N VAL A 28 -21.84 30.86 16.88
CA VAL A 28 -22.21 29.56 16.34
C VAL A 28 -21.69 28.59 17.39
N PRO A 29 -22.55 27.84 18.09
CA PRO A 29 -22.06 26.90 19.07
C PRO A 29 -21.11 26.01 18.29
N VAL A 30 -19.84 25.97 18.68
CA VAL A 30 -18.98 24.86 18.32
C VAL A 30 -19.79 23.65 18.74
N ASN A 31 -20.30 22.89 17.76
CA ASN A 31 -21.14 21.76 18.08
C ASN A 31 -20.29 20.87 18.98
N ALA A 32 -20.78 20.61 20.20
CA ALA A 32 -20.01 19.80 21.12
C ALA A 32 -19.83 18.45 20.45
N LYS A 33 -18.60 17.93 20.37
CA LYS A 33 -18.33 16.61 19.77
C LYS A 33 -19.31 15.60 20.36
N GLU A 34 -20.20 15.07 19.51
CA GLU A 34 -21.23 14.14 19.94
C GLU A 34 -20.83 12.71 19.62
N THR A 35 -21.42 11.78 20.38
CA THR A 35 -21.35 10.36 20.06
C THR A 35 -22.69 9.92 19.49
N ILE A 36 -22.69 9.47 18.24
CA ILE A 36 -23.85 8.93 17.55
C ILE A 36 -23.72 7.41 17.54
N ARG A 37 -24.59 6.72 18.28
CA ARG A 37 -24.59 5.26 18.32
C ARG A 37 -25.63 4.69 17.36
N VAL A 38 -25.18 3.88 16.40
CA VAL A 38 -26.04 3.22 15.40
C VAL A 38 -27.10 2.35 16.09
N GLY A 39 -28.33 2.39 15.58
CA GLY A 39 -29.51 1.76 16.17
C GLY A 39 -30.15 2.58 17.30
N SER A 40 -29.60 3.74 17.64
CA SER A 40 -30.11 4.64 18.68
C SER A 40 -30.12 6.09 18.19
N GLN A 41 -30.62 7.05 18.99
CA GLN A 41 -30.67 8.48 18.63
C GLN A 41 -31.32 8.76 17.24
N GLY A 42 -32.22 7.86 16.83
CA GLY A 42 -32.90 7.89 15.54
C GLY A 42 -32.02 7.57 14.33
N ALA A 43 -30.77 7.16 14.49
CA ALA A 43 -29.92 6.65 13.41
C ALA A 43 -30.09 5.13 13.34
N LYS A 44 -30.87 4.62 12.38
CA LYS A 44 -31.22 3.19 12.34
C LYS A 44 -30.15 2.36 11.64
N THR A 45 -29.46 2.96 10.68
CA THR A 45 -28.37 2.37 9.90
C THR A 45 -27.06 3.11 10.18
N ILE A 46 -25.96 2.60 9.64
CA ILE A 46 -24.66 3.30 9.71
C ILE A 46 -24.74 4.57 8.86
N GLU A 47 -25.32 4.48 7.67
CA GLU A 47 -25.51 5.65 6.79
C GLU A 47 -26.34 6.76 7.46
N ASP A 48 -27.45 6.42 8.14
CA ASP A 48 -28.25 7.39 8.91
C ASP A 48 -27.42 8.11 10.00
N ALA A 49 -26.40 7.45 10.55
CA ALA A 49 -25.51 8.04 11.54
C ALA A 49 -24.49 8.98 10.90
N ILE A 50 -23.97 8.62 9.72
CA ILE A 50 -23.06 9.45 8.93
C ILE A 50 -23.76 10.72 8.47
N GLU A 51 -24.98 10.62 7.92
CA GLU A 51 -25.77 11.78 7.48
C GLU A 51 -26.08 12.79 8.60
N LYS A 52 -26.03 12.35 9.86
CA LYS A 52 -26.28 13.19 11.04
C LYS A 52 -25.01 13.74 11.68
N ALA A 53 -23.87 13.13 11.40
CA ALA A 53 -22.61 13.51 12.00
C ALA A 53 -22.21 14.90 11.51
N ASN A 54 -21.58 15.65 12.41
CA ASN A 54 -20.91 16.89 12.12
C ASN A 54 -19.40 16.71 12.35
N GLU A 55 -18.62 17.65 11.86
CA GLU A 55 -17.18 17.69 12.09
C GLU A 55 -16.84 17.50 13.58
N GLY A 56 -16.00 16.51 13.88
CA GLY A 56 -15.56 16.16 15.22
C GLY A 56 -16.40 15.10 15.93
N ASP A 57 -17.52 14.65 15.35
CA ASP A 57 -18.38 13.63 15.95
C ASP A 57 -17.76 12.21 15.83
N THR A 58 -18.19 11.34 16.74
CA THR A 58 -17.82 9.92 16.74
C THR A 58 -19.05 9.05 16.54
N ILE A 59 -19.03 8.22 15.50
CA ILE A 59 -20.03 7.20 15.22
C ILE A 59 -19.57 5.88 15.84
N ILE A 60 -20.39 5.31 16.72
CA ILE A 60 -20.16 3.98 17.29
C ILE A 60 -21.10 2.98 16.63
N ILE A 61 -20.52 1.97 16.00
CA ILE A 61 -21.23 0.86 15.36
C ILE A 61 -21.22 -0.32 16.34
N PRO A 62 -22.37 -0.65 16.97
CA PRO A 62 -22.43 -1.78 17.88
C PRO A 62 -22.12 -3.10 17.19
N LYS A 63 -21.82 -4.13 17.98
CA LYS A 63 -21.75 -5.51 17.48
C LYS A 63 -23.00 -5.88 16.69
N GLY A 64 -22.82 -6.39 15.48
CA GLY A 64 -23.90 -6.78 14.59
C GLY A 64 -23.45 -6.94 13.14
N GLU A 65 -24.31 -7.55 12.33
CA GLU A 65 -24.13 -7.61 10.87
C GLU A 65 -24.98 -6.53 10.19
N TYR A 66 -24.32 -5.68 9.42
CA TYR A 66 -24.88 -4.56 8.68
C TYR A 66 -24.78 -4.84 7.18
N LYS A 67 -25.92 -4.74 6.48
CA LYS A 67 -26.05 -5.10 5.04
C LYS A 67 -26.28 -3.85 4.22
N GLU A 68 -25.34 -2.93 4.33
CA GLU A 68 -25.34 -1.63 3.67
C GLU A 68 -23.92 -1.31 3.17
N GLN A 69 -23.84 -0.48 2.14
CA GLN A 69 -22.63 0.24 1.75
C GLN A 69 -22.73 1.63 2.37
N ILE A 70 -21.59 2.23 2.74
CA ILE A 70 -21.57 3.54 3.40
C ILE A 70 -20.72 4.56 2.63
N SER A 71 -21.17 5.82 2.61
CA SER A 71 -20.48 6.94 1.98
C SER A 71 -20.09 8.00 3.02
N VAL A 72 -18.80 8.31 3.11
CA VAL A 72 -18.27 9.30 4.05
C VAL A 72 -17.85 10.55 3.27
N GLU A 73 -18.76 11.53 3.22
CA GLU A 73 -18.55 12.85 2.60
C GLU A 73 -18.44 13.97 3.65
N THR A 74 -18.50 13.64 4.93
CA THR A 74 -18.40 14.60 6.04
C THR A 74 -16.99 14.59 6.62
N ASP A 75 -16.34 15.75 6.60
CA ASP A 75 -15.01 15.93 7.18
C ASP A 75 -15.01 15.74 8.71
N GLY A 76 -13.88 15.29 9.26
CA GLY A 76 -13.59 15.33 10.69
C GLY A 76 -14.32 14.29 11.54
N ILE A 77 -14.90 13.25 10.94
CA ILE A 77 -15.65 12.23 11.69
C ILE A 77 -14.81 10.99 12.01
N THR A 78 -15.13 10.34 13.13
CA THR A 78 -14.54 9.05 13.52
C THR A 78 -15.61 7.97 13.53
N ILE A 79 -15.40 6.87 12.80
CA ILE A 79 -16.28 5.71 12.74
C ILE A 79 -15.58 4.55 13.43
N VAL A 80 -16.17 4.01 14.50
CA VAL A 80 -15.60 2.92 15.30
C VAL A 80 -16.58 1.76 15.41
N GLY A 81 -16.16 0.58 14.97
CA GLY A 81 -16.85 -0.67 15.26
C GLY A 81 -16.56 -1.16 16.68
N GLU A 82 -17.58 -1.66 17.37
CA GLU A 82 -17.36 -2.55 18.52
C GLU A 82 -16.96 -3.94 18.01
N ASP A 83 -16.28 -4.73 18.86
CA ASP A 83 -15.91 -6.12 18.54
C ASP A 83 -17.10 -6.93 17.98
N GLY A 84 -16.97 -7.38 16.72
CA GLY A 84 -18.00 -8.06 15.95
C GLY A 84 -18.98 -7.14 15.20
N ALA A 85 -18.62 -5.89 14.92
CA ALA A 85 -19.31 -5.03 13.96
C ALA A 85 -18.86 -5.38 12.52
N VAL A 86 -19.79 -5.91 11.73
CA VAL A 86 -19.51 -6.47 10.40
C VAL A 86 -20.31 -5.77 9.30
N LEU A 87 -19.63 -5.28 8.27
CA LEU A 87 -20.21 -4.89 6.99
C LEU A 87 -20.26 -6.12 6.06
N GLU A 88 -21.47 -6.65 5.85
CA GLU A 88 -21.74 -7.90 5.13
C GLU A 88 -22.23 -7.64 3.70
N GLY A 89 -21.33 -7.81 2.74
CA GLY A 89 -21.54 -7.56 1.32
C GLY A 89 -22.11 -8.73 0.50
N ALA A 90 -22.27 -9.95 1.03
CA ALA A 90 -22.61 -11.14 0.24
C ALA A 90 -23.95 -11.06 -0.54
N LYS A 91 -24.84 -10.14 -0.17
CA LYS A 91 -26.12 -9.90 -0.86
C LYS A 91 -26.18 -8.56 -1.58
N ILE A 92 -25.07 -7.83 -1.60
CA ILE A 92 -24.93 -6.57 -2.28
C ILE A 92 -24.23 -6.85 -3.62
N THR A 93 -24.77 -6.30 -4.70
CA THR A 93 -24.17 -6.43 -6.02
C THR A 93 -23.43 -5.12 -6.34
N PRO A 94 -22.08 -5.15 -6.43
CA PRO A 94 -21.30 -3.98 -6.84
C PRO A 94 -21.80 -3.43 -8.18
N THR A 95 -21.87 -2.11 -8.30
CA THR A 95 -22.30 -1.41 -9.52
C THR A 95 -21.26 -0.36 -9.94
N SER A 96 -21.32 0.12 -11.18
CA SER A 96 -20.35 1.09 -11.67
C SER A 96 -20.41 2.46 -10.96
N SER A 97 -21.50 2.75 -10.25
CA SER A 97 -21.67 3.97 -9.45
C SER A 97 -21.41 3.75 -7.97
N ASP A 98 -21.27 2.49 -7.55
CA ASP A 98 -21.17 2.11 -6.14
C ASP A 98 -20.55 0.71 -6.05
N ASP A 99 -19.23 0.66 -6.08
CA ASP A 99 -18.43 -0.56 -6.02
C ASP A 99 -17.49 -0.58 -4.80
N SER A 100 -17.88 0.08 -3.71
CA SER A 100 -17.13 0.09 -2.45
C SER A 100 -18.04 -0.23 -1.26
N MET A 101 -17.60 -1.05 -0.29
CA MET A 101 -18.36 -1.21 0.96
C MET A 101 -18.28 0.05 1.82
N ILE A 102 -17.10 0.69 1.86
CA ILE A 102 -16.89 2.01 2.43
C ILE A 102 -16.27 2.91 1.36
N TYR A 103 -16.94 4.00 1.03
CA TYR A 103 -16.40 5.05 0.17
C TYR A 103 -16.11 6.30 1.01
N VAL A 104 -14.92 6.88 0.87
CA VAL A 104 -14.49 8.08 1.59
C VAL A 104 -14.08 9.15 0.59
N CYS A 105 -14.78 10.28 0.62
CA CYS A 105 -14.46 11.49 -0.13
C CYS A 105 -14.54 12.69 0.83
N ALA A 106 -13.64 12.68 1.82
CA ALA A 106 -13.64 13.60 2.95
C ALA A 106 -12.25 13.65 3.59
N SER A 107 -12.00 14.68 4.40
CA SER A 107 -10.76 14.88 5.15
C SER A 107 -10.93 14.65 6.65
N ASP A 108 -9.83 14.35 7.34
CA ASP A 108 -9.79 14.15 8.79
C ASP A 108 -10.72 13.01 9.27
N VAL A 109 -10.84 11.96 8.46
CA VAL A 109 -11.69 10.78 8.73
C VAL A 109 -10.90 9.66 9.38
N THR A 110 -11.48 9.00 10.38
CA THR A 110 -10.96 7.74 10.92
C THR A 110 -11.99 6.62 10.79
N ILE A 111 -11.57 5.48 10.26
CA ILE A 111 -12.34 4.23 10.22
C ILE A 111 -11.58 3.21 11.07
N GLU A 112 -12.22 2.72 12.13
CA GLU A 112 -11.58 1.85 13.11
C GLU A 112 -12.42 0.60 13.43
N ASN A 113 -11.74 -0.56 13.51
CA ASN A 113 -12.27 -1.80 14.10
C ASN A 113 -13.55 -2.33 13.42
N LEU A 114 -13.59 -2.36 12.09
CA LEU A 114 -14.66 -2.96 11.30
C LEU A 114 -14.19 -4.22 10.57
N GLU A 115 -15.04 -5.24 10.57
CA GLU A 115 -14.93 -6.40 9.67
C GLU A 115 -15.72 -6.11 8.39
N ILE A 116 -15.12 -6.32 7.22
CA ILE A 116 -15.72 -6.09 5.90
C ILE A 116 -15.53 -7.36 5.07
N ARG A 117 -16.64 -7.94 4.60
CA ARG A 117 -16.57 -9.21 3.86
C ARG A 117 -17.65 -9.42 2.83
N GLY A 118 -17.45 -10.42 1.97
CA GLY A 118 -18.50 -10.97 1.09
C GLY A 118 -18.84 -10.12 -0.14
N PHE A 119 -18.29 -8.92 -0.29
CA PHE A 119 -18.60 -8.01 -1.39
C PHE A 119 -17.99 -8.49 -2.71
N THR A 120 -18.80 -9.19 -3.52
CA THR A 120 -18.29 -9.99 -4.63
C THR A 120 -18.94 -9.63 -5.98
N LEU A 121 -18.12 -9.45 -7.01
CA LEU A 121 -18.58 -9.35 -8.39
C LEU A 121 -18.67 -10.74 -9.05
N ASN A 122 -19.87 -11.11 -9.48
CA ASN A 122 -20.17 -12.46 -9.98
C ASN A 122 -19.80 -12.73 -11.45
N LYS A 123 -19.34 -11.71 -12.20
CA LYS A 123 -19.00 -11.78 -13.62
C LYS A 123 -17.95 -10.71 -13.96
N PRO A 124 -17.07 -10.91 -14.95
CA PRO A 124 -16.08 -9.90 -15.32
C PRO A 124 -16.77 -8.61 -15.81
N SER A 125 -16.19 -7.46 -15.48
CA SER A 125 -16.69 -6.14 -15.88
C SER A 125 -15.58 -5.09 -15.83
N GLY A 126 -15.17 -4.55 -16.98
CA GLY A 126 -14.16 -3.47 -17.05
C GLY A 126 -14.59 -2.11 -16.47
N SER A 127 -15.75 -2.03 -15.81
CA SER A 127 -16.28 -0.79 -15.21
C SER A 127 -16.78 -0.96 -13.78
N VAL A 128 -16.53 -2.11 -13.15
CA VAL A 128 -16.94 -2.41 -11.77
C VAL A 128 -15.80 -3.16 -11.11
N ALA A 129 -15.27 -2.63 -10.02
CA ALA A 129 -14.21 -3.27 -9.25
C ALA A 129 -14.59 -3.25 -7.76
N PRO A 130 -15.01 -4.37 -7.15
CA PRO A 130 -15.38 -4.38 -5.74
C PRO A 130 -14.21 -3.93 -4.84
N LYS A 131 -14.48 -3.00 -3.92
CA LYS A 131 -13.52 -2.47 -2.96
C LYS A 131 -14.06 -2.65 -1.55
N GLY A 132 -13.21 -3.06 -0.61
CA GLY A 132 -13.59 -3.05 0.81
C GLY A 132 -13.69 -1.61 1.29
N ILE A 133 -12.59 -0.87 1.20
CA ILE A 133 -12.52 0.56 1.51
C ILE A 133 -11.90 1.29 0.33
N CYS A 134 -12.56 2.35 -0.14
CA CYS A 134 -12.04 3.27 -1.15
C CYS A 134 -11.89 4.66 -0.52
N VAL A 135 -10.69 5.22 -0.55
CA VAL A 135 -10.41 6.63 -0.25
C VAL A 135 -10.17 7.34 -1.57
N ASP A 136 -11.09 8.20 -1.95
CA ASP A 136 -11.11 8.83 -3.26
C ASP A 136 -10.36 10.17 -3.31
N GLU A 137 -10.19 10.67 -4.52
CA GLU A 137 -9.39 11.84 -4.85
C GLU A 137 -9.72 13.08 -4.00
N GLY A 138 -8.68 13.76 -3.53
CA GLY A 138 -8.80 14.99 -2.74
C GLY A 138 -8.97 14.79 -1.24
N SER A 139 -9.17 13.55 -0.78
CA SER A 139 -9.22 13.21 0.65
C SER A 139 -7.88 13.45 1.35
N GLN A 140 -7.91 13.91 2.60
CA GLN A 140 -6.69 14.19 3.37
C GLN A 140 -6.79 13.72 4.82
N ASN A 141 -5.68 13.30 5.42
CA ASN A 141 -5.60 12.90 6.82
C ASN A 141 -6.59 11.77 7.18
N VAL A 142 -6.69 10.76 6.31
CA VAL A 142 -7.57 9.59 6.53
C VAL A 142 -6.80 8.48 7.23
N THR A 143 -7.39 7.93 8.28
CA THR A 143 -6.84 6.77 9.02
C THR A 143 -7.78 5.58 8.90
N ILE A 144 -7.26 4.45 8.39
CA ILE A 144 -7.91 3.15 8.41
C ILE A 144 -7.12 2.29 9.40
N LYS A 145 -7.78 1.87 10.49
CA LYS A 145 -7.11 1.24 11.62
C LYS A 145 -7.83 0.00 12.12
N GLY A 146 -7.10 -1.09 12.39
CA GLY A 146 -7.68 -2.25 13.07
C GLY A 146 -8.81 -2.93 12.29
N CYS A 147 -8.90 -2.73 10.97
CA CYS A 147 -9.98 -3.28 10.15
C CYS A 147 -9.60 -4.67 9.61
N GLU A 148 -10.59 -5.54 9.48
CA GLU A 148 -10.46 -6.86 8.85
C GLU A 148 -11.19 -6.83 7.50
N ILE A 149 -10.49 -7.09 6.40
CA ILE A 149 -11.08 -7.10 5.05
C ILE A 149 -10.81 -8.44 4.40
N HIS A 150 -11.86 -9.24 4.18
CA HIS A 150 -11.66 -10.61 3.71
C HIS A 150 -12.81 -11.23 2.91
N ASP A 151 -12.52 -12.37 2.27
CA ASP A 151 -13.50 -13.19 1.55
C ASP A 151 -14.35 -12.38 0.55
N MET A 152 -13.71 -11.50 -0.22
CA MET A 152 -14.37 -10.61 -1.16
C MET A 152 -13.60 -10.47 -2.49
N GLY A 153 -14.19 -9.76 -3.45
CA GLY A 153 -13.57 -9.48 -4.75
C GLY A 153 -14.27 -10.18 -5.92
N CYS A 154 -13.54 -10.94 -6.73
CA CYS A 154 -14.01 -11.49 -8.00
C CYS A 154 -14.41 -12.97 -7.90
N LYS A 155 -15.56 -13.32 -8.46
CA LYS A 155 -15.90 -14.72 -8.75
C LYS A 155 -15.45 -15.10 -10.16
N TYR A 156 -14.33 -15.81 -10.23
CA TYR A 156 -13.81 -16.33 -11.49
C TYR A 156 -14.73 -17.37 -12.11
N SER A 157 -14.95 -17.23 -13.42
CA SER A 157 -15.75 -18.15 -14.23
C SER A 157 -15.07 -18.54 -15.53
N LYS A 158 -14.09 -17.73 -15.97
CA LYS A 158 -13.29 -17.87 -17.19
C LYS A 158 -12.09 -16.92 -17.09
N HIS A 159 -11.10 -17.07 -17.94
CA HIS A 159 -10.09 -16.04 -18.16
C HIS A 159 -10.72 -14.74 -18.68
N SER A 160 -10.32 -13.59 -18.15
CA SER A 160 -10.82 -12.26 -18.53
C SER A 160 -10.00 -11.16 -17.88
N ASP A 161 -9.56 -10.16 -18.64
CA ASP A 161 -8.81 -9.01 -18.08
C ASP A 161 -9.70 -8.02 -17.30
N ASP A 162 -11.01 -8.14 -17.48
CA ASP A 162 -12.05 -7.33 -16.82
C ASP A 162 -12.34 -7.73 -15.36
N TYR A 163 -11.52 -8.59 -14.74
CA TYR A 163 -11.62 -8.86 -13.30
C TYR A 163 -10.69 -7.92 -12.55
N ASN A 164 -11.25 -7.13 -11.63
CA ASN A 164 -10.52 -6.19 -10.79
C ASN A 164 -11.26 -6.10 -9.44
N ALA A 165 -10.53 -6.09 -8.33
CA ALA A 165 -11.04 -5.84 -7.00
C ALA A 165 -9.90 -5.40 -6.07
N HIS A 166 -10.23 -4.71 -4.97
CA HIS A 166 -9.27 -4.29 -3.95
C HIS A 166 -9.79 -4.57 -2.55
N GLY A 167 -8.90 -4.80 -1.60
CA GLY A 167 -9.24 -4.73 -0.18
C GLY A 167 -9.38 -3.28 0.26
N ILE A 168 -8.28 -2.54 0.15
CA ILE A 168 -8.21 -1.10 0.41
C ILE A 168 -7.58 -0.41 -0.81
N LEU A 169 -8.28 0.57 -1.37
CA LEU A 169 -7.78 1.44 -2.43
C LEU A 169 -7.76 2.88 -1.96
N VAL A 170 -6.62 3.55 -2.12
CA VAL A 170 -6.47 4.99 -1.98
C VAL A 170 -6.11 5.54 -3.35
N ASP A 171 -7.01 6.31 -3.96
CA ASP A 171 -6.80 6.89 -5.28
C ASP A 171 -6.54 8.39 -5.20
N GLY A 172 -5.66 8.88 -6.07
CA GLY A 172 -5.33 10.29 -6.20
C GLY A 172 -5.40 10.74 -7.66
N SER A 173 -6.07 11.86 -7.90
CA SER A 173 -6.25 12.40 -9.25
C SER A 173 -5.19 13.41 -9.62
N LEU A 174 -4.97 13.62 -10.92
CA LEU A 174 -4.00 14.59 -11.42
C LEU A 174 -4.31 16.04 -10.98
N LYS A 175 -5.56 16.32 -10.59
CA LYS A 175 -6.01 17.64 -10.17
C LYS A 175 -5.99 17.76 -8.66
N GLU A 176 -6.59 16.79 -7.98
CA GLU A 176 -6.79 16.80 -6.53
C GLU A 176 -5.96 15.69 -5.90
N PRO A 177 -4.84 16.02 -5.22
CA PRO A 177 -4.01 15.02 -4.56
C PRO A 177 -4.70 14.47 -3.31
N THR A 178 -4.56 13.18 -3.10
CA THR A 178 -4.93 12.52 -1.84
C THR A 178 -3.72 12.50 -0.92
N LYS A 179 -3.86 12.89 0.35
CA LYS A 179 -2.69 13.15 1.22
C LYS A 179 -2.80 12.62 2.63
N ASN A 180 -1.65 12.30 3.21
CA ASN A 180 -1.49 11.92 4.61
C ASN A 180 -2.41 10.76 5.01
N ILE A 181 -2.25 9.62 4.34
CA ILE A 181 -3.10 8.46 4.55
C ILE A 181 -2.40 7.44 5.44
N THR A 182 -3.09 6.95 6.46
CA THR A 182 -2.57 5.92 7.37
C THR A 182 -3.41 4.66 7.26
N ILE A 183 -2.79 3.54 6.91
CA ILE A 183 -3.41 2.21 6.93
C ILE A 183 -2.61 1.38 7.93
N THR A 184 -3.19 1.09 9.09
CA THR A 184 -2.44 0.45 10.17
C THR A 184 -3.21 -0.58 10.98
N ASP A 185 -2.50 -1.56 11.51
CA ASP A 185 -3.05 -2.62 12.36
C ASP A 185 -4.21 -3.39 11.69
N CYS A 186 -4.31 -3.40 10.35
CA CYS A 186 -5.36 -4.08 9.61
C CYS A 186 -4.95 -5.50 9.21
N GLU A 187 -5.94 -6.39 9.05
CA GLU A 187 -5.76 -7.72 8.46
C GLU A 187 -6.54 -7.80 7.14
N VAL A 188 -5.84 -8.05 6.03
CA VAL A 188 -6.44 -8.08 4.69
C VAL A 188 -6.12 -9.42 4.04
N TYR A 189 -7.15 -10.25 3.79
CA TYR A 189 -6.87 -11.63 3.40
C TYR A 189 -7.95 -12.35 2.60
N GLY A 190 -7.57 -13.44 1.93
CA GLY A 190 -8.53 -14.28 1.20
C GLY A 190 -9.20 -13.56 0.03
N LEU A 191 -8.51 -12.57 -0.56
CA LEU A 191 -9.08 -11.74 -1.62
C LEU A 191 -8.87 -12.36 -2.99
N ARG A 192 -9.87 -12.14 -3.86
CA ARG A 192 -9.80 -12.47 -5.29
C ARG A 192 -9.78 -11.21 -6.14
N LEU A 193 -8.62 -10.79 -6.58
CA LEU A 193 -8.34 -9.43 -7.02
C LEU A 193 -8.39 -9.26 -8.54
N GLY A 194 -8.34 -10.35 -9.31
CA GLY A 194 -8.17 -10.27 -10.77
C GLY A 194 -6.83 -9.61 -11.10
N ASN A 195 -6.84 -8.55 -11.90
CA ASN A 195 -5.63 -7.80 -12.27
C ASN A 195 -5.28 -6.65 -11.32
N SER A 196 -5.85 -6.62 -10.12
CA SER A 196 -5.66 -5.57 -9.11
C SER A 196 -4.99 -6.11 -7.84
N GLU A 197 -4.85 -5.28 -6.81
CA GLU A 197 -4.01 -5.55 -5.63
C GLU A 197 -4.78 -5.36 -4.31
N ALA A 198 -4.30 -5.95 -3.22
CA ALA A 198 -5.04 -6.00 -1.96
C ALA A 198 -5.06 -4.65 -1.21
N VAL A 199 -3.90 -4.01 -1.01
CA VAL A 199 -3.76 -2.72 -0.31
C VAL A 199 -2.98 -1.74 -1.18
N VAL A 200 -3.63 -0.67 -1.61
CA VAL A 200 -3.14 0.17 -2.72
C VAL A 200 -3.15 1.64 -2.40
N VAL A 201 -2.08 2.33 -2.80
CA VAL A 201 -2.05 3.79 -3.02
C VAL A 201 -1.72 4.06 -4.50
N ASN A 202 -2.64 4.68 -5.24
CA ASN A 202 -2.52 4.83 -6.71
C ASN A 202 -2.61 6.29 -7.16
N GLY A 203 -1.69 6.69 -8.05
CA GLY A 203 -1.73 7.98 -8.71
C GLY A 203 -1.23 9.09 -7.79
N ASN A 204 -1.84 10.27 -7.82
CA ASN A 204 -1.36 11.46 -7.10
C ASN A 204 -1.62 11.40 -5.59
N VAL A 205 -1.03 10.42 -4.92
CA VAL A 205 -1.08 10.21 -3.47
C VAL A 205 0.25 10.65 -2.87
N GLU A 206 0.20 11.56 -1.89
CA GLU A 206 1.40 12.13 -1.27
C GLU A 206 1.36 12.02 0.26
N GLY A 207 2.37 11.39 0.84
CA GLY A 207 2.41 11.18 2.28
C GLY A 207 1.48 10.04 2.67
N PHE A 208 2.03 8.85 2.89
CA PHE A 208 1.26 7.71 3.36
C PHE A 208 2.08 6.83 4.29
N GLU A 209 1.40 6.13 5.19
CA GLU A 209 1.97 5.13 6.08
C GLU A 209 1.14 3.85 6.01
N ILE A 210 1.72 2.77 5.51
CA ILE A 210 1.13 1.42 5.52
C ILE A 210 1.94 0.60 6.52
N SER A 211 1.40 0.39 7.73
CA SER A 211 2.19 -0.19 8.81
C SER A 211 1.48 -1.15 9.75
N ASN A 212 2.22 -2.12 10.28
CA ASN A 212 1.71 -3.13 11.22
C ASN A 212 0.52 -3.93 10.66
N ASN A 213 0.35 -3.98 9.34
CA ASN A 213 -0.73 -4.75 8.73
C ASN A 213 -0.30 -6.19 8.48
N LYS A 214 -1.28 -7.07 8.42
CA LYS A 214 -1.11 -8.45 7.99
C LYS A 214 -1.87 -8.65 6.68
N VAL A 215 -1.15 -8.93 5.59
CA VAL A 215 -1.74 -9.07 4.25
C VAL A 215 -1.43 -10.46 3.73
N HIS A 216 -2.45 -11.30 3.49
CA HIS A 216 -2.18 -12.69 3.16
C HIS A 216 -3.25 -13.45 2.41
N ASP A 217 -2.84 -14.57 1.79
CA ASP A 217 -3.76 -15.47 1.08
C ASP A 217 -4.59 -14.72 0.01
N CYS A 218 -3.98 -13.74 -0.64
CA CYS A 218 -4.54 -12.99 -1.76
C CYS A 218 -3.97 -13.54 -3.09
N ASP A 219 -4.81 -13.56 -4.12
CA ASP A 219 -4.45 -14.14 -5.41
C ASP A 219 -3.81 -13.16 -6.40
N ASN A 220 -3.39 -12.00 -5.90
CA ASN A 220 -2.55 -11.04 -6.61
C ASN A 220 -1.85 -10.13 -5.58
N ILE A 221 -1.11 -9.12 -6.05
CA ILE A 221 -0.19 -8.28 -5.27
C ILE A 221 -0.76 -7.87 -3.90
N GLY A 222 0.07 -7.97 -2.87
CA GLY A 222 -0.31 -7.70 -1.48
C GLY A 222 -0.40 -6.21 -1.17
N ILE A 223 0.72 -5.50 -1.25
CA ILE A 223 0.79 -4.05 -1.03
C ILE A 223 1.40 -3.40 -2.27
N ASP A 224 0.75 -2.36 -2.80
CA ASP A 224 1.26 -1.64 -3.97
C ASP A 224 1.22 -0.11 -3.82
N ALA A 225 2.27 0.53 -4.32
CA ALA A 225 2.41 1.97 -4.42
C ALA A 225 2.62 2.38 -5.89
N ILE A 226 1.51 2.71 -6.54
CA ILE A 226 1.37 2.78 -8.00
C ILE A 226 1.54 4.21 -8.54
N GLY A 227 2.11 4.31 -9.73
CA GLY A 227 2.21 5.52 -10.52
C GLY A 227 2.11 5.30 -12.02
N PHE A 228 1.77 6.37 -12.71
CA PHE A 228 1.74 6.54 -14.16
C PHE A 228 0.60 5.83 -14.91
N GLU A 229 -0.35 5.24 -14.18
CA GLU A 229 -1.60 4.65 -14.72
C GLU A 229 -2.44 5.65 -15.53
N LYS A 230 -2.45 6.93 -15.14
CA LYS A 230 -3.25 7.98 -15.78
C LYS A 230 -2.43 8.75 -16.83
N SER A 231 -1.15 9.03 -16.57
CA SER A 231 -0.26 9.79 -17.46
C SER A 231 1.23 9.63 -17.13
N THR A 232 1.95 8.93 -18.00
CA THR A 232 3.44 8.87 -18.03
C THR A 232 4.16 10.20 -18.29
N LYS A 233 3.42 11.28 -18.59
CA LYS A 233 3.98 12.62 -18.85
C LYS A 233 3.89 13.56 -17.65
N ASP A 234 3.23 13.13 -16.57
CA ASP A 234 2.97 13.96 -15.40
C ASP A 234 3.55 13.28 -14.16
N ASP A 235 4.65 13.84 -13.62
CA ASP A 235 5.32 13.29 -12.43
C ASP A 235 4.45 13.36 -11.17
N ARG A 236 3.28 13.99 -11.21
CA ARG A 236 2.32 13.96 -10.11
C ARG A 236 1.53 12.66 -10.06
N ASP A 237 1.45 11.93 -11.17
CA ASP A 237 0.74 10.66 -11.26
C ASP A 237 1.54 9.52 -10.66
N ARG A 238 1.80 9.56 -9.36
CA ARG A 238 2.56 8.53 -8.64
C ARG A 238 2.46 8.71 -7.14
N ALA A 239 2.31 7.59 -6.46
CA ALA A 239 2.42 7.52 -5.02
C ALA A 239 3.81 8.00 -4.59
N ARG A 240 3.88 8.91 -3.60
CA ARG A 240 5.15 9.49 -3.18
C ARG A 240 5.22 9.87 -1.71
N ALA A 241 6.45 10.02 -1.22
CA ALA A 241 6.77 10.45 0.14
C ALA A 241 6.12 9.54 1.21
N GLY A 242 6.12 8.23 0.96
CA GLY A 242 5.42 7.24 1.79
C GLY A 242 6.34 6.32 2.59
N LYS A 243 5.74 5.55 3.48
CA LYS A 243 6.41 4.53 4.30
C LYS A 243 5.58 3.25 4.31
N ILE A 244 6.24 2.12 4.10
CA ILE A 244 5.65 0.77 4.17
C ILE A 244 6.48 -0.04 5.16
N PHE A 245 5.98 -0.24 6.38
CA PHE A 245 6.83 -0.80 7.43
C PHE A 245 6.14 -1.67 8.48
N ASN A 246 6.91 -2.59 9.07
CA ASN A 246 6.40 -3.54 10.07
C ASN A 246 5.20 -4.38 9.60
N ASN A 247 4.99 -4.52 8.29
CA ASN A 247 3.92 -5.38 7.78
C ASN A 247 4.40 -6.84 7.74
N VAL A 248 3.44 -7.75 7.88
CA VAL A 248 3.61 -9.20 7.69
C VAL A 248 2.83 -9.58 6.44
N VAL A 249 3.54 -9.87 5.35
CA VAL A 249 2.92 -10.19 4.04
C VAL A 249 3.27 -11.62 3.65
N TYR A 250 2.27 -12.46 3.37
CA TYR A 250 2.56 -13.85 3.03
C TYR A 250 1.50 -14.56 2.18
N ASN A 251 1.90 -15.63 1.51
CA ASN A 251 1.02 -16.42 0.64
C ASN A 251 0.32 -15.56 -0.44
N ILE A 252 1.11 -14.69 -1.08
CA ILE A 252 0.63 -13.86 -2.18
C ILE A 252 0.99 -14.53 -3.50
N SER A 253 0.00 -14.99 -4.26
CA SER A 253 0.30 -15.74 -5.49
C SER A 253 -0.80 -15.64 -6.54
N SER A 254 -0.44 -15.27 -7.76
CA SER A 254 -1.35 -15.26 -8.91
C SER A 254 -1.53 -16.63 -9.57
N LYS A 255 -0.90 -17.68 -9.03
CA LYS A 255 -0.93 -19.03 -9.61
C LYS A 255 -2.35 -19.59 -9.85
N GLU A 256 -3.29 -19.32 -8.95
CA GLU A 256 -4.68 -19.78 -9.07
C GLU A 256 -5.62 -18.68 -9.59
N ASN A 257 -5.06 -17.52 -9.95
CA ASN A 257 -5.78 -16.40 -10.52
C ASN A 257 -5.93 -16.60 -12.03
N VAL A 258 -7.17 -16.60 -12.51
CA VAL A 258 -7.47 -16.91 -13.92
C VAL A 258 -7.04 -15.82 -14.89
N THR A 259 -6.63 -14.63 -14.41
CA THR A 259 -6.15 -13.54 -15.27
C THR A 259 -4.68 -13.69 -15.68
N TYR A 260 -3.92 -14.54 -14.99
CA TYR A 260 -2.50 -14.75 -15.23
C TYR A 260 -2.19 -16.16 -15.76
N ASP A 261 -1.20 -16.25 -16.64
CA ASP A 261 -0.67 -17.53 -17.14
C ASP A 261 0.44 -18.08 -16.23
N ASP A 262 1.15 -17.19 -15.53
CA ASP A 262 2.28 -17.50 -14.66
C ASP A 262 2.12 -16.83 -13.29
N ALA A 263 2.74 -17.42 -12.28
CA ALA A 263 2.75 -16.90 -10.92
C ALA A 263 3.71 -15.70 -10.83
N CYS A 264 3.18 -14.51 -10.56
CA CYS A 264 3.87 -13.23 -10.64
C CYS A 264 3.37 -12.17 -9.63
N ALA A 265 2.64 -12.56 -8.59
CA ALA A 265 2.16 -11.62 -7.59
C ALA A 265 3.25 -11.24 -6.55
N ASP A 266 3.47 -9.94 -6.39
CA ASP A 266 4.39 -9.38 -5.39
C ASP A 266 3.80 -9.36 -3.98
N GLY A 267 4.66 -9.62 -2.99
CA GLY A 267 4.33 -9.28 -1.60
C GLY A 267 4.16 -7.76 -1.44
N ILE A 268 5.21 -7.01 -1.81
CA ILE A 268 5.23 -5.55 -1.78
C ILE A 268 5.79 -5.04 -3.10
N TYR A 269 5.01 -4.22 -3.82
CA TYR A 269 5.43 -3.59 -5.06
C TYR A 269 5.49 -2.06 -4.88
N VAL A 270 6.56 -1.45 -5.38
CA VAL A 270 6.61 -0.01 -5.62
C VAL A 270 6.64 0.20 -7.14
N ASP A 271 5.45 0.24 -7.75
CA ASP A 271 5.26 0.49 -9.19
C ASP A 271 5.31 1.99 -9.52
N GLY A 272 6.47 2.48 -9.94
CA GLY A 272 6.59 3.89 -10.39
C GLY A 272 6.53 4.94 -9.28
N GLY A 273 6.41 4.53 -8.02
CA GLY A 273 6.43 5.40 -6.84
C GLY A 273 7.72 6.22 -6.66
N LYS A 274 7.68 7.24 -5.78
CA LYS A 274 8.82 8.13 -5.46
C LYS A 274 9.06 8.29 -3.97
N ASP A 275 10.32 8.39 -3.56
CA ASP A 275 10.65 8.83 -2.19
C ASP A 275 9.96 7.95 -1.11
N ILE A 276 9.92 6.64 -1.32
CA ILE A 276 9.25 5.68 -0.42
C ILE A 276 10.27 4.87 0.37
N ASP A 277 10.03 4.77 1.68
CA ASP A 277 10.77 3.93 2.62
C ASP A 277 10.03 2.60 2.86
N VAL A 278 10.65 1.47 2.53
CA VAL A 278 10.12 0.11 2.76
C VAL A 278 10.99 -0.61 3.77
N TYR A 279 10.54 -0.76 5.02
CA TYR A 279 11.41 -1.25 6.08
C TYR A 279 10.78 -2.10 7.17
N ASP A 280 11.57 -2.93 7.82
CA ASP A 280 11.14 -3.80 8.93
C ASP A 280 9.99 -4.76 8.57
N ASN A 281 9.69 -4.97 7.29
CA ASN A 281 8.64 -5.89 6.85
C ASN A 281 9.15 -7.34 6.90
N TYR A 282 8.22 -8.26 7.12
CA TYR A 282 8.42 -9.69 6.95
C TYR A 282 7.58 -10.15 5.76
N VAL A 283 8.24 -10.69 4.73
CA VAL A 283 7.60 -11.16 3.49
C VAL A 283 7.92 -12.63 3.28
N GLU A 284 6.90 -13.47 3.11
CA GLU A 284 7.09 -14.93 3.01
C GLU A 284 6.19 -15.60 1.98
N ASN A 285 6.75 -16.51 1.18
CA ASN A 285 5.98 -17.37 0.27
C ASN A 285 5.10 -16.56 -0.71
N CYS A 286 5.70 -15.56 -1.36
CA CYS A 286 5.09 -14.80 -2.45
C CYS A 286 5.69 -15.20 -3.80
N ASP A 287 5.05 -14.91 -4.93
CA ASP A 287 5.67 -15.17 -6.23
C ASP A 287 6.89 -14.27 -6.44
N LEU A 288 6.82 -13.02 -5.98
CA LEU A 288 7.94 -12.11 -5.80
C LEU A 288 7.86 -11.50 -4.39
N GLY A 289 9.02 -11.30 -3.74
CA GLY A 289 9.04 -10.74 -2.37
C GLY A 289 8.77 -9.25 -2.34
N ILE A 290 9.78 -8.45 -2.72
CA ILE A 290 9.68 -7.00 -2.86
C ILE A 290 10.16 -6.61 -4.25
N GLU A 291 9.34 -5.91 -5.03
CA GLU A 291 9.73 -5.38 -6.33
C GLU A 291 9.80 -3.84 -6.33
N ILE A 292 10.83 -3.31 -6.97
CA ILE A 292 11.01 -1.89 -7.22
C ILE A 292 11.12 -1.69 -8.73
N ALA A 293 9.99 -1.48 -9.39
CA ALA A 293 9.95 -1.37 -10.84
C ALA A 293 8.92 -0.34 -11.29
N THR A 294 8.69 -0.25 -12.58
CA THR A 294 7.47 0.36 -13.07
C THR A 294 7.00 -0.31 -14.33
N GLU A 295 5.70 -0.53 -14.44
CA GLU A 295 5.09 -1.15 -15.61
C GLU A 295 5.10 -0.22 -16.84
N HIS A 296 5.39 1.07 -16.62
CA HIS A 296 5.27 2.10 -17.64
C HIS A 296 6.58 2.43 -18.35
N LYS A 297 6.56 2.34 -19.68
CA LYS A 297 7.70 2.72 -20.52
C LYS A 297 8.06 4.20 -20.39
N GLY A 298 9.36 4.46 -20.25
CA GLY A 298 9.92 5.81 -20.39
C GLY A 298 9.86 6.66 -19.13
N VAL A 299 9.32 6.10 -18.05
CA VAL A 299 9.36 6.65 -16.70
C VAL A 299 10.27 5.81 -15.81
N VAL A 300 10.51 6.30 -14.59
CA VAL A 300 11.38 5.64 -13.62
C VAL A 300 10.76 5.63 -12.23
N VAL A 301 10.88 4.50 -11.55
CA VAL A 301 10.74 4.43 -10.10
C VAL A 301 12.01 5.01 -9.48
N ASP A 302 11.86 5.90 -8.49
CA ASP A 302 12.95 6.80 -8.09
C ASP A 302 13.01 7.03 -6.57
N ASN A 303 14.23 7.02 -6.03
CA ASN A 303 14.54 7.26 -4.62
C ASN A 303 13.78 6.33 -3.64
N ILE A 304 13.84 5.03 -3.90
CA ILE A 304 13.24 4.01 -3.02
C ILE A 304 14.30 3.47 -2.06
N ARG A 305 13.95 3.40 -0.78
CA ARG A 305 14.84 2.92 0.28
C ARG A 305 14.25 1.65 0.87
N VAL A 306 14.89 0.51 0.62
CA VAL A 306 14.44 -0.80 1.12
C VAL A 306 15.42 -1.29 2.18
N ASN A 307 15.03 -1.23 3.45
CA ASN A 307 15.95 -1.53 4.53
C ASN A 307 15.40 -2.45 5.62
N ASN A 308 16.25 -3.31 6.17
CA ASN A 308 15.93 -4.07 7.37
C ASN A 308 14.78 -5.07 7.23
N ASN A 309 14.40 -5.45 6.00
CA ASN A 309 13.33 -6.41 5.74
C ASN A 309 13.85 -7.85 5.85
N THR A 310 12.95 -8.77 6.21
CA THR A 310 13.19 -10.22 6.19
C THR A 310 12.32 -10.84 5.11
N ILE A 311 12.95 -11.44 4.09
CA ILE A 311 12.26 -12.06 2.95
C ILE A 311 12.58 -13.55 2.91
N VAL A 312 11.54 -14.38 2.87
CA VAL A 312 11.65 -15.84 3.03
C VAL A 312 10.88 -16.55 1.91
N ASN A 313 11.61 -17.29 1.08
CA ASN A 313 11.08 -18.18 0.04
C ASN A 313 10.09 -17.53 -0.92
N SER A 314 10.51 -16.44 -1.57
CA SER A 314 9.79 -15.91 -2.71
C SER A 314 10.11 -16.69 -4.00
N GLY A 315 9.20 -16.65 -4.97
CA GLY A 315 9.24 -17.43 -6.19
C GLY A 315 10.36 -17.06 -7.16
N LEU A 316 10.15 -16.01 -7.93
CA LEU A 316 11.07 -15.50 -8.96
C LEU A 316 12.22 -14.72 -8.32
N ALA A 317 11.91 -13.86 -7.35
CA ALA A 317 12.90 -13.04 -6.67
C ALA A 317 12.54 -12.78 -5.20
N GLY A 318 13.54 -12.75 -4.33
CA GLY A 318 13.39 -12.21 -2.98
C GLY A 318 13.21 -10.69 -3.02
N ILE A 319 14.14 -10.00 -3.66
CA ILE A 319 14.00 -8.59 -4.05
C ILE A 319 14.33 -8.45 -5.54
N SER A 320 13.48 -7.75 -6.30
CA SER A 320 13.77 -7.37 -7.69
C SER A 320 13.85 -5.85 -7.87
N ILE A 321 14.61 -5.41 -8.87
CA ILE A 321 14.73 -4.00 -9.25
C ILE A 321 14.74 -3.79 -10.77
N GLY A 322 13.97 -2.79 -11.21
CA GLY A 322 13.74 -2.45 -12.61
C GLY A 322 12.65 -3.32 -13.24
N GLY A 323 11.99 -2.80 -14.29
CA GLY A 323 10.92 -3.55 -14.95
C GLY A 323 11.42 -4.72 -15.80
N TYR A 324 10.56 -5.71 -15.99
CA TYR A 324 10.90 -7.00 -16.58
C TYR A 324 11.22 -6.97 -18.10
N ASP A 325 10.71 -5.98 -18.84
CA ASP A 325 10.96 -5.84 -20.27
C ASP A 325 11.30 -4.39 -20.61
N ALA A 326 12.59 -4.11 -20.79
CA ALA A 326 13.09 -2.79 -21.11
C ALA A 326 12.62 -2.18 -22.46
N LYS A 327 11.71 -2.83 -23.20
CA LYS A 327 10.97 -2.24 -24.32
C LYS A 327 9.56 -1.80 -23.95
N LYS A 328 8.98 -2.35 -22.89
CA LYS A 328 7.59 -2.17 -22.42
C LYS A 328 7.49 -1.46 -21.08
N THR A 329 8.43 -1.71 -20.18
CA THR A 329 8.44 -1.22 -18.80
C THR A 329 9.49 -0.11 -18.60
N GLY A 330 9.49 0.50 -17.42
CA GLY A 330 10.44 1.55 -17.04
C GLY A 330 11.62 1.05 -16.23
N ALA A 331 12.50 1.98 -15.88
CA ALA A 331 13.74 1.70 -15.15
C ALA A 331 13.67 2.10 -13.68
N ALA A 332 14.64 1.67 -12.87
CA ALA A 332 14.80 2.10 -11.48
C ALA A 332 16.07 2.94 -11.28
N LYS A 333 15.98 3.99 -10.47
CA LYS A 333 17.11 4.89 -10.15
C LYS A 333 17.11 5.34 -8.69
N ASN A 334 18.28 5.72 -8.18
CA ASN A 334 18.48 6.22 -6.81
C ASN A 334 17.93 5.28 -5.73
N CYS A 335 17.83 3.98 -6.01
CA CYS A 335 17.27 3.02 -5.06
C CYS A 335 18.37 2.47 -4.14
N VAL A 336 18.12 2.44 -2.83
CA VAL A 336 19.08 1.97 -1.83
C VAL A 336 18.48 0.79 -1.08
N ILE A 337 19.01 -0.40 -1.33
CA ILE A 337 18.54 -1.67 -0.77
C ILE A 337 19.60 -2.18 0.21
N THR A 338 19.34 -2.05 1.51
CA THR A 338 20.36 -2.32 2.53
C THR A 338 19.90 -3.09 3.75
N ASN A 339 20.78 -3.86 4.36
CA ASN A 339 20.49 -4.57 5.61
C ASN A 339 19.24 -5.47 5.53
N ASN A 340 18.97 -6.08 4.38
CA ASN A 340 17.89 -7.06 4.26
C ASN A 340 18.45 -8.48 4.43
N THR A 341 17.67 -9.36 5.05
CA THR A 341 17.95 -10.81 5.09
C THR A 341 17.02 -11.50 4.10
N ILE A 342 17.61 -12.14 3.10
CA ILE A 342 16.89 -12.75 1.98
C ILE A 342 17.25 -14.22 1.94
N TYR A 343 16.26 -15.08 2.11
CA TYR A 343 16.39 -16.52 1.95
C TYR A 343 15.52 -17.00 0.79
N ASN A 344 16.10 -17.67 -0.20
CA ASN A 344 15.34 -18.29 -1.30
C ASN A 344 15.84 -19.70 -1.63
N THR A 345 14.93 -20.52 -2.15
CA THR A 345 15.21 -21.89 -2.61
C THR A 345 14.99 -22.11 -4.12
N LYS A 346 14.40 -21.12 -4.80
CA LYS A 346 14.23 -20.99 -6.25
C LYS A 346 14.37 -19.51 -6.65
N GLY A 347 14.51 -19.25 -7.94
CA GLY A 347 14.68 -17.89 -8.45
C GLY A 347 15.98 -17.25 -7.97
N ALA A 348 15.98 -15.95 -7.72
CA ALA A 348 17.14 -15.24 -7.17
C ALA A 348 16.85 -14.63 -5.80
N CYS A 349 17.84 -14.53 -4.92
CA CYS A 349 17.70 -13.67 -3.73
C CYS A 349 17.60 -12.19 -4.16
N PHE A 350 18.48 -11.75 -5.08
CA PHE A 350 18.42 -10.42 -5.68
C PHE A 350 18.41 -10.51 -7.21
N LEU A 351 17.36 -9.97 -7.83
CA LEU A 351 17.18 -9.96 -9.28
C LEU A 351 17.25 -8.54 -9.84
N VAL A 352 18.16 -8.30 -10.77
CA VAL A 352 18.24 -7.02 -11.49
C VAL A 352 17.68 -7.19 -12.89
N GLN A 353 16.59 -6.48 -13.18
CA GLN A 353 15.95 -6.44 -14.49
C GLN A 353 16.36 -5.15 -15.20
N PHE A 354 15.42 -4.27 -15.61
CA PHE A 354 15.76 -3.00 -16.24
C PHE A 354 16.21 -1.94 -15.22
N ALA A 355 17.36 -2.15 -14.58
CA ALA A 355 18.01 -1.17 -13.73
C ALA A 355 19.50 -1.13 -14.07
N CYS A 356 19.98 0.04 -14.50
CA CYS A 356 21.32 0.24 -15.08
C CYS A 356 21.83 1.63 -14.69
N ASP A 357 21.98 1.87 -13.38
CA ASP A 357 22.38 3.17 -12.87
C ASP A 357 23.19 3.02 -11.58
N SER A 358 24.36 3.67 -11.49
CA SER A 358 25.25 3.56 -10.33
C SER A 358 24.73 4.24 -9.07
N SER A 359 23.64 5.00 -9.20
CA SER A 359 22.89 5.51 -8.04
C SER A 359 22.13 4.41 -7.30
N ASN A 360 21.82 3.29 -7.96
CA ASN A 360 21.21 2.14 -7.32
C ASN A 360 22.26 1.37 -6.52
N LYS A 361 21.97 1.10 -5.26
CA LYS A 361 22.87 0.46 -4.30
C LYS A 361 22.21 -0.74 -3.68
N PHE A 362 22.90 -1.88 -3.73
CA PHE A 362 22.52 -3.09 -3.01
C PHE A 362 23.70 -3.48 -2.10
N GLN A 363 23.59 -3.14 -0.81
CA GLN A 363 24.71 -3.20 0.14
C GLN A 363 24.31 -3.71 1.51
N LYS A 364 25.22 -4.37 2.23
CA LYS A 364 25.04 -4.86 3.60
C LYS A 364 23.89 -5.87 3.76
N ASN A 365 23.45 -6.50 2.68
CA ASN A 365 22.42 -7.53 2.73
C ASN A 365 23.05 -8.88 3.07
N LEU A 366 22.23 -9.78 3.63
CA LEU A 366 22.55 -11.18 3.87
C LEU A 366 21.71 -12.04 2.91
N LEU A 367 22.37 -12.74 1.99
CA LEU A 367 21.72 -13.53 0.93
C LEU A 367 21.99 -15.01 1.15
N ILE A 368 20.94 -15.76 1.40
CA ILE A 368 21.00 -17.20 1.65
C ILE A 368 20.25 -17.89 0.51
N ALA A 369 20.99 -18.30 -0.51
CA ALA A 369 20.46 -18.99 -1.67
C ALA A 369 20.74 -20.49 -1.55
N GLU A 370 19.69 -21.29 -1.42
CA GLU A 370 19.76 -22.74 -1.29
C GLU A 370 19.08 -23.45 -2.47
N ASN A 371 19.30 -24.75 -2.59
CA ASN A 371 18.72 -25.58 -3.66
C ASN A 371 19.03 -25.06 -5.07
N LYS A 372 18.03 -24.47 -5.75
CA LYS A 372 18.13 -23.97 -7.12
C LYS A 372 18.13 -22.44 -7.18
N ALA A 373 18.13 -21.76 -6.03
CA ALA A 373 18.22 -20.32 -6.01
C ALA A 373 19.63 -19.84 -6.34
N ASP A 374 19.71 -18.73 -7.05
CA ASP A 374 20.93 -17.94 -7.21
C ASP A 374 20.94 -16.80 -6.19
N ALA A 375 22.10 -16.49 -5.62
CA ALA A 375 22.18 -15.32 -4.73
C ALA A 375 21.97 -14.00 -5.50
N TYR A 376 22.38 -13.92 -6.76
CA TYR A 376 22.33 -12.70 -7.57
C TYR A 376 22.19 -13.02 -9.06
N GLU A 377 21.23 -12.36 -9.73
CA GLU A 377 20.99 -12.51 -11.17
C GLU A 377 20.79 -11.15 -11.89
N GLU A 378 21.25 -11.05 -13.14
CA GLU A 378 21.01 -9.94 -14.07
C GLU A 378 20.22 -10.42 -15.30
N ALA A 379 18.92 -10.12 -15.39
CA ALA A 379 18.03 -10.66 -16.44
C ALA A 379 18.12 -9.94 -17.80
N CYS A 380 18.46 -8.64 -17.82
CA CYS A 380 18.40 -7.79 -19.02
C CYS A 380 19.77 -7.44 -19.63
N LYS A 381 20.82 -8.25 -19.38
CA LYS A 381 22.18 -8.06 -19.93
C LYS A 381 22.71 -6.64 -19.62
N ASP A 382 23.14 -5.89 -20.64
CA ASP A 382 23.67 -4.54 -20.49
C ASP A 382 22.68 -3.54 -19.89
N LYS A 383 21.38 -3.85 -19.88
CA LYS A 383 20.35 -3.02 -19.24
C LYS A 383 20.11 -3.35 -17.76
N SER A 384 20.85 -4.33 -17.23
CA SER A 384 20.92 -4.68 -15.81
C SER A 384 22.27 -4.28 -15.19
N ARG A 385 23.24 -3.88 -16.01
CA ARG A 385 24.62 -3.64 -15.58
C ARG A 385 24.84 -2.19 -15.19
N GLY A 386 25.53 -1.95 -14.09
CA GLY A 386 25.95 -0.59 -13.69
C GLY A 386 25.42 -0.13 -12.35
N ASN A 387 24.64 -0.97 -11.65
CA ASN A 387 24.28 -0.75 -10.25
C ASN A 387 25.49 -1.03 -9.33
N ASP A 388 25.52 -0.38 -8.16
CA ASP A 388 26.50 -0.64 -7.11
C ASP A 388 26.04 -1.83 -6.24
N VAL A 389 26.43 -3.02 -6.64
CA VAL A 389 26.27 -4.26 -5.87
C VAL A 389 27.59 -4.54 -5.16
N SER A 390 27.67 -4.19 -3.88
CA SER A 390 28.92 -4.27 -3.10
C SER A 390 28.66 -4.46 -1.61
N ASP A 391 29.66 -4.94 -0.88
CA ASP A 391 29.61 -5.08 0.57
C ASP A 391 28.39 -5.89 1.07
N ASN A 392 28.13 -7.06 0.47
CA ASN A 392 27.10 -8.00 0.95
C ASN A 392 27.73 -9.27 1.52
N LEU A 393 26.93 -10.06 2.25
CA LEU A 393 27.29 -11.42 2.65
C LEU A 393 26.40 -12.42 1.92
N SER A 394 26.98 -13.53 1.45
CA SER A 394 26.20 -14.61 0.85
C SER A 394 26.82 -15.99 1.08
N ASN A 395 26.00 -17.04 1.05
CA ASN A 395 26.47 -18.42 1.00
C ASN A 395 26.89 -18.89 -0.41
N GLN A 396 26.75 -18.04 -1.43
CA GLN A 396 27.25 -18.28 -2.79
C GLN A 396 28.20 -17.14 -3.21
N GLU A 397 29.23 -17.46 -4.00
CA GLU A 397 30.20 -16.48 -4.49
C GLU A 397 29.62 -15.66 -5.65
N PHE A 398 29.70 -14.33 -5.55
CA PHE A 398 29.50 -13.42 -6.67
C PHE A 398 30.23 -12.07 -6.44
N LYS A 399 30.45 -11.33 -7.53
CA LYS A 399 31.07 -9.99 -7.45
C LYS A 399 30.15 -9.04 -6.68
N GLY A 400 30.58 -8.62 -5.50
CA GLY A 400 29.81 -7.71 -4.64
C GLY A 400 29.40 -8.31 -3.30
N ALA A 401 29.63 -9.61 -3.09
CA ALA A 401 29.47 -10.26 -1.80
C ALA A 401 30.73 -10.99 -1.34
N LYS A 402 30.95 -11.01 -0.03
CA LYS A 402 31.88 -11.92 0.62
C LYS A 402 31.14 -13.22 0.91
N GLU A 403 31.71 -14.33 0.45
CA GLU A 403 31.19 -15.67 0.77
C GLU A 403 31.34 -15.96 2.28
N VAL A 404 30.26 -16.45 2.90
CA VAL A 404 30.19 -16.85 4.30
C VAL A 404 29.48 -18.19 4.45
N LYS A 405 29.88 -18.97 5.44
CA LYS A 405 29.20 -20.24 5.76
C LYS A 405 27.96 -19.95 6.59
N VAL A 406 26.81 -19.82 5.94
CA VAL A 406 25.51 -19.57 6.58
C VAL A 406 24.46 -20.49 5.97
N GLU A 407 23.61 -21.05 6.82
CA GLU A 407 22.47 -21.90 6.47
C GLU A 407 21.20 -21.26 7.03
N PHE A 408 20.09 -21.40 6.32
CA PHE A 408 18.79 -21.00 6.88
C PHE A 408 18.35 -22.02 7.93
N GLY A 409 17.86 -21.54 9.07
CA GLY A 409 17.39 -22.38 10.17
C GLY A 409 15.87 -22.50 10.19
N SER A 410 15.19 -21.39 10.44
CA SER A 410 13.73 -21.34 10.54
C SER A 410 13.21 -19.92 10.34
N ALA A 411 11.95 -19.80 9.94
CA ALA A 411 11.22 -18.54 9.92
C ALA A 411 10.21 -18.52 11.08
N ASP A 412 10.02 -17.35 11.69
CA ASP A 412 8.96 -17.08 12.66
C ASP A 412 8.20 -15.85 12.19
N ARG A 413 7.04 -16.11 11.58
CA ARG A 413 6.19 -15.07 11.00
C ARG A 413 5.57 -14.17 12.06
N GLU A 414 5.16 -14.74 13.20
CA GLU A 414 4.49 -13.99 14.28
C GLU A 414 5.44 -12.96 14.88
N GLU A 415 6.72 -13.30 15.00
CA GLU A 415 7.75 -12.37 15.45
C GLU A 415 8.41 -11.57 14.31
N GLY A 416 8.11 -11.91 13.05
CA GLY A 416 8.73 -11.33 11.86
C GLY A 416 10.23 -11.61 11.76
N LYS A 417 10.70 -12.77 12.22
CA LYS A 417 12.13 -13.11 12.34
C LYS A 417 12.55 -14.26 11.43
N ALA A 418 13.81 -14.21 11.02
CA ALA A 418 14.51 -15.35 10.42
C ALA A 418 15.63 -15.82 11.34
N THR A 419 15.71 -17.12 11.60
CA THR A 419 16.84 -17.74 12.30
C THR A 419 17.82 -18.31 11.28
N VAL A 420 19.09 -17.95 11.42
CA VAL A 420 20.20 -18.46 10.60
C VAL A 420 21.23 -19.17 11.45
N VAL A 421 21.94 -20.12 10.86
CA VAL A 421 22.99 -20.90 11.53
C VAL A 421 24.33 -20.60 10.87
N THR A 422 25.31 -20.11 11.64
CA THR A 422 26.63 -19.75 11.10
C THR A 422 27.75 -19.76 12.16
N TYR A 423 29.00 -19.86 11.70
CA TYR A 423 30.21 -19.53 12.49
C TYR A 423 30.81 -18.17 12.09
N SER A 424 30.26 -17.52 11.07
CA SER A 424 30.77 -16.26 10.53
C SER A 424 30.20 -15.10 11.32
N ASP A 425 30.98 -14.03 11.47
CA ASP A 425 30.47 -12.78 11.99
C ASP A 425 29.58 -12.12 10.94
N LEU A 426 28.30 -11.90 11.28
CA LEU A 426 27.30 -11.24 10.45
C LEU A 426 27.05 -9.79 10.91
N SER A 427 27.82 -9.28 11.86
CA SER A 427 27.61 -7.95 12.44
C SER A 427 27.56 -6.85 11.38
N GLY A 428 26.45 -6.10 11.36
CA GLY A 428 26.22 -5.02 10.40
C GLY A 428 25.62 -5.44 9.05
N TYR A 429 25.34 -6.73 8.85
CA TYR A 429 24.71 -7.28 7.66
C TYR A 429 23.37 -7.92 7.96
N GLY A 430 22.48 -7.91 6.97
CA GLY A 430 21.14 -8.45 7.10
C GLY A 430 20.23 -7.62 7.99
N SER A 431 19.00 -8.10 8.15
CA SER A 431 17.98 -7.48 8.99
C SER A 431 18.33 -7.66 10.46
N ALA A 432 18.06 -6.64 11.28
CA ALA A 432 18.11 -6.69 12.74
C ALA A 432 17.12 -7.72 13.33
N LYS A 433 16.12 -8.17 12.55
CA LYS A 433 15.22 -9.28 12.91
C LYS A 433 15.83 -10.67 12.64
N THR A 434 17.09 -10.73 12.19
CA THR A 434 17.83 -12.00 12.00
C THR A 434 18.39 -12.51 13.32
N VAL A 435 17.94 -13.69 13.73
CA VAL A 435 18.45 -14.40 14.91
C VAL A 435 19.60 -15.31 14.48
N VAL A 436 20.80 -15.06 15.01
CA VAL A 436 21.98 -15.87 14.71
C VAL A 436 22.15 -16.97 15.76
N LYS A 437 22.13 -18.23 15.32
CA LYS A 437 22.54 -19.39 16.13
C LYS A 437 23.94 -19.81 15.72
N ASN A 438 24.86 -19.76 16.66
CA ASN A 438 26.21 -20.29 16.45
C ASN A 438 26.13 -21.81 16.37
N LYS A 439 26.61 -22.37 15.25
CA LYS A 439 26.80 -23.81 15.13
C LYS A 439 28.02 -24.27 15.93
#